data_AF-A0A1Q3Q6S6-F1
#
_entry.id   AF-A0A1Q3Q6S6-F1
#
_cell.length_a   1.000
_cell.length_b   1.000
_cell.length_c   1.000
_cell.angle_alpha   90.00
_cell.angle_beta   90.00
_cell.angle_gamma   90.00
#
_symmetry.space_group_name_H-M   'P 1'
#
loop_
_entity.id
_entity.type
_entity.pdbx_description
1 polymer ?
#
loop_
_entity_poly.entity_id
_entity_poly.type
_entity_poly.pdbx_seq_one_letter_code
_entity_poly.pdbx_strand_id
1 'polypeptide(L)'
;MSEQILQNIAKVQGAFQEGAKIAAQVDMQEFSSRFENENTPYLSAKFEGASYQFALSNIENLESDWLWFVNNNPKHQIQIFVGLGWALAETNNLDSCSECDFISEEAKQKVADGFGFYEGTFRKRKVVSLVQNNIFPQKFFQDYYAGVGRSIWYSNLGNPNEAFQFIEKFPEQVKPYLWRGIGTAFCYVGGFSVSELEQIVSTSNSYKQQFSEGVAACYISRKKSKLLTDEVLLAAAYFSIKD
;
A
#
# COMPACT_ATOMS: atom_id res chain seq x y z
N MET A 1 -4.14 -16.75 -14.57
CA MET A 1 -3.82 -15.39 -14.11
C MET A 1 -3.35 -14.60 -15.31
N SER A 2 -3.88 -13.40 -15.58
CA SER A 2 -3.52 -12.64 -16.77
C SER A 2 -2.05 -12.25 -16.77
N GLU A 3 -1.43 -12.31 -17.96
CA GLU A 3 -0.09 -11.77 -18.19
C GLU A 3 -0.03 -10.26 -17.87
N GLN A 4 -1.15 -9.56 -18.05
CA GLN A 4 -1.24 -8.11 -17.81
C GLN A 4 -1.10 -7.76 -16.32
N ILE A 5 -1.66 -8.55 -15.41
CA ILE A 5 -1.49 -8.37 -13.95
C ILE A 5 0.00 -8.49 -13.59
N LEU A 6 0.71 -9.49 -14.13
CA LEU A 6 2.14 -9.67 -13.88
C LEU A 6 2.97 -8.49 -14.39
N GLN A 7 2.69 -8.04 -15.61
CA GLN A 7 3.35 -6.86 -16.18
C GLN A 7 3.09 -5.60 -15.34
N ASN A 8 1.87 -5.41 -14.84
CA ASN A 8 1.53 -4.27 -14.02
C ASN A 8 2.16 -4.33 -12.63
N ILE A 9 2.26 -5.51 -12.02
CA ILE A 9 3.04 -5.72 -10.78
C ILE A 9 4.48 -5.23 -10.99
N ALA A 10 5.12 -5.67 -12.07
CA ALA A 10 6.49 -5.27 -12.39
C ALA A 10 6.61 -3.75 -12.62
N LYS A 11 5.65 -3.11 -13.28
CA LYS A 11 5.62 -1.65 -13.47
C LYS A 11 5.46 -0.88 -12.16
N VAL A 12 4.59 -1.34 -11.26
CA VAL A 12 4.42 -0.70 -9.93
C VAL A 12 5.69 -0.83 -9.11
N GLN A 13 6.28 -2.03 -9.05
CA GLN A 13 7.53 -2.26 -8.31
C GLN A 13 8.70 -1.49 -8.92
N GLY A 14 8.80 -1.45 -10.25
CA GLY A 14 9.81 -0.67 -10.96
C GLY A 14 9.69 0.82 -10.70
N ALA A 15 8.48 1.37 -10.68
CA ALA A 15 8.25 2.77 -10.33
C ALA A 15 8.66 3.10 -8.88
N PHE A 16 8.33 2.22 -7.91
CA PHE A 16 8.81 2.36 -6.53
C PHE A 16 10.35 2.39 -6.47
N GLN A 17 11.02 1.45 -7.13
CA GLN A 17 12.48 1.36 -7.15
C GLN A 17 13.13 2.56 -7.85
N GLU A 18 12.56 3.03 -8.96
CA GLU A 18 13.00 4.22 -9.66
C GLU A 18 12.92 5.46 -8.76
N GLY A 19 11.79 5.63 -8.07
CA GLY A 19 11.58 6.74 -7.13
C GLY A 19 12.61 6.73 -6.00
N ALA A 20 12.80 5.59 -5.33
CA ALA A 20 13.80 5.43 -4.28
C ALA A 20 15.23 5.72 -4.79
N LYS A 21 15.59 5.19 -5.96
CA LYS A 21 16.91 5.39 -6.56
C LYS A 21 17.20 6.87 -6.86
N ILE A 22 16.22 7.61 -7.38
CA ILE A 22 16.38 9.03 -7.67
C ILE A 22 16.48 9.82 -6.36
N ALA A 23 15.60 9.55 -5.39
CA ALA A 23 15.62 10.20 -4.08
C ALA A 23 16.92 9.98 -3.29
N ALA A 24 17.68 8.92 -3.59
CA ALA A 24 19.01 8.71 -3.01
C ALA A 24 20.09 9.67 -3.56
N GLN A 25 19.79 10.44 -4.61
CA GLN A 25 20.75 11.25 -5.37
C GLN A 25 20.41 12.73 -5.41
N VAL A 26 19.15 13.09 -5.16
CA VAL A 26 18.64 14.46 -5.28
C VAL A 26 17.83 14.82 -4.04
N ASP A 27 17.64 16.11 -3.79
CA ASP A 27 16.76 16.57 -2.72
C ASP A 27 15.26 16.46 -3.09
N MET A 28 14.40 16.73 -2.10
CA MET A 28 12.95 16.64 -2.25
C MET A 28 12.39 17.62 -3.29
N GLN A 29 12.99 18.80 -3.44
CA GLN A 29 12.53 19.81 -4.39
C GLN A 29 12.87 19.42 -5.83
N GLU A 30 14.10 18.97 -6.06
CA GLU A 30 14.53 18.45 -7.36
C GLU A 30 13.74 17.20 -7.75
N PHE A 31 13.51 16.28 -6.80
CA PHE A 31 12.67 15.10 -7.03
C PHE A 31 11.26 15.50 -7.50
N SER A 32 10.59 16.39 -6.76
CA SER A 32 9.23 16.85 -7.11
C SER A 32 9.18 17.51 -8.48
N SER A 33 10.15 18.39 -8.79
CA SER A 33 10.20 19.11 -10.05
C SER A 33 10.38 18.17 -11.25
N ARG A 34 11.14 17.08 -11.08
CA ARG A 34 11.38 16.09 -12.13
C ARG A 34 10.10 15.39 -12.61
N PHE A 35 9.10 15.26 -11.75
CA PHE A 35 7.87 14.52 -12.03
C PHE A 35 6.61 15.39 -12.15
N GLU A 36 6.75 16.72 -12.11
CA GLU A 36 5.63 17.66 -12.15
C GLU A 36 4.69 17.44 -13.35
N ASN A 37 5.27 17.07 -14.50
CA ASN A 37 4.55 16.85 -15.75
C ASN A 37 4.31 15.37 -16.08
N GLU A 38 4.71 14.44 -15.22
CA GLU A 38 4.44 13.01 -15.45
C GLU A 38 2.96 12.70 -15.15
N ASN A 39 2.33 11.91 -16.02
CA ASN A 39 0.94 11.48 -15.83
C ASN A 39 0.78 9.99 -16.13
N THR A 40 1.64 9.17 -15.52
CA THR A 40 1.55 7.71 -15.62
C THR A 40 0.72 7.14 -14.46
N PRO A 41 -0.02 6.03 -14.65
CA PRO A 41 -0.75 5.37 -13.56
C PRO A 41 0.11 4.90 -12.38
N TYR A 42 1.44 4.90 -12.54
CA TYR A 42 2.42 4.40 -11.56
C TYR A 42 3.17 5.52 -10.85
N LEU A 43 2.91 6.80 -11.20
CA LEU A 43 3.65 7.93 -10.65
C LEU A 43 3.61 7.97 -9.11
N SER A 44 2.45 7.71 -8.51
CA SER A 44 2.34 7.71 -7.04
C SER A 44 3.24 6.65 -6.38
N ALA A 45 3.56 5.54 -7.08
CA ALA A 45 4.52 4.56 -6.58
C ALA A 45 5.96 5.10 -6.56
N LYS A 46 6.34 5.99 -7.50
CA LYS A 46 7.63 6.71 -7.45
C LYS A 46 7.72 7.57 -6.18
N PHE A 47 6.64 8.28 -5.84
CA PHE A 47 6.55 9.07 -4.61
C PHE A 47 6.58 8.20 -3.34
N GLU A 48 6.01 6.98 -3.37
CA GLU A 48 6.12 6.00 -2.30
C GLU A 48 7.59 5.62 -2.05
N GLY A 49 8.32 5.24 -3.10
CA GLY A 49 9.74 4.89 -3.01
C GLY A 49 10.64 6.05 -2.61
N ALA A 50 10.36 7.26 -3.11
CA ALA A 50 11.09 8.46 -2.72
C ALA A 50 10.89 8.81 -1.24
N SER A 51 9.65 8.74 -0.76
CA SER A 51 9.33 8.94 0.65
C SER A 51 10.08 7.95 1.55
N TYR A 52 10.09 6.67 1.16
CA TYR A 52 10.85 5.62 1.83
C TYR A 52 12.34 6.00 1.94
N GLN A 53 12.97 6.40 0.82
CA GLN A 53 14.38 6.75 0.81
C GLN A 53 14.68 8.02 1.63
N PHE A 54 13.89 9.08 1.47
CA PHE A 54 14.09 10.32 2.23
C PHE A 54 13.91 10.10 3.74
N ALA A 55 12.92 9.31 4.14
CA ALA A 55 12.70 8.99 5.54
C ALA A 55 13.85 8.16 6.12
N LEU A 56 14.39 7.17 5.38
CA LEU A 56 15.56 6.42 5.81
C LEU A 56 16.80 7.30 5.99
N SER A 57 16.99 8.28 5.11
CA SER A 57 18.14 9.18 5.16
C SER A 57 18.09 10.18 6.33
N ASN A 58 16.91 10.44 6.90
CA ASN A 58 16.75 11.43 7.98
C ASN A 58 15.66 11.04 9.00
N ILE A 59 15.76 9.81 9.53
CA ILE A 59 14.75 9.23 10.42
C ILE A 59 14.60 10.00 11.76
N GLU A 60 15.65 10.70 12.20
CA GLU A 60 15.69 11.45 13.45
C GLU A 60 15.03 12.84 13.36
N ASN A 61 14.79 13.35 12.14
CA ASN A 61 14.27 14.71 11.91
C ASN A 61 13.16 14.73 10.83
N LEU A 62 12.23 13.77 10.91
CA LEU A 62 11.12 13.64 9.95
C LEU A 62 10.13 14.81 9.97
N GLU A 63 9.99 15.50 11.11
CA GLU A 63 9.00 16.57 11.29
C GLU A 63 9.30 17.82 10.43
N SER A 64 10.55 18.01 10.00
CA SER A 64 10.95 19.15 9.16
C SER A 64 10.91 18.80 7.68
N ASP A 65 11.98 18.19 7.16
CA ASP A 65 12.20 18.01 5.72
C ASP A 65 11.17 17.07 5.10
N TRP A 66 10.90 15.92 5.74
CA TRP A 66 9.97 14.96 5.18
C TRP A 66 8.53 15.48 5.16
N LEU A 67 8.11 16.23 6.20
CA LEU A 67 6.80 16.88 6.21
C LEU A 67 6.67 17.95 5.12
N TRP A 68 7.75 18.68 4.80
CA TRP A 68 7.79 19.56 3.64
C TRP A 68 7.48 18.80 2.34
N PHE A 69 8.07 17.62 2.14
CA PHE A 69 7.81 16.79 0.96
C PHE A 69 6.34 16.37 0.86
N VAL A 70 5.72 15.96 1.98
CA VAL A 70 4.28 15.64 2.04
C VAL A 70 3.41 16.84 1.65
N ASN A 71 3.73 18.03 2.16
CA ASN A 71 2.94 19.24 1.96
C ASN A 71 3.07 19.80 0.54
N ASN A 72 4.23 19.64 -0.10
CA ASN A 72 4.47 20.09 -1.47
C ASN A 72 3.99 19.08 -2.53
N ASN A 73 3.60 17.88 -2.14
CA ASN A 73 3.10 16.85 -3.05
C ASN A 73 1.70 16.32 -2.65
N PRO A 74 0.69 17.21 -2.51
CA PRO A 74 -0.61 16.87 -1.94
C PRO A 74 -1.34 15.73 -2.67
N LYS A 75 -1.13 15.62 -3.99
CA LYS A 75 -1.71 14.56 -4.84
C LYS A 75 -1.24 13.15 -4.45
N HIS A 76 -0.04 13.02 -3.91
CA HIS A 76 0.62 11.72 -3.67
C HIS A 76 0.78 11.39 -2.17
N GLN A 77 0.20 12.21 -1.28
CA GLN A 77 0.35 12.05 0.18
C GLN A 77 0.07 10.65 0.69
N ILE A 78 -0.95 9.96 0.16
CA ILE A 78 -1.29 8.60 0.61
C ILE A 78 -0.10 7.67 0.41
N GLN A 79 0.51 7.69 -0.77
CA GLN A 79 1.70 6.90 -1.10
C GLN A 79 2.93 7.39 -0.34
N ILE A 80 3.09 8.69 -0.12
CA ILE A 80 4.18 9.23 0.69
C ILE A 80 4.10 8.69 2.13
N PHE A 81 2.91 8.66 2.76
CA PHE A 81 2.72 8.06 4.09
C PHE A 81 3.01 6.55 4.09
N VAL A 82 2.61 5.82 3.04
CA VAL A 82 2.96 4.39 2.89
C VAL A 82 4.48 4.20 2.84
N GLY A 83 5.19 5.05 2.09
CA GLY A 83 6.67 5.02 2.02
C GLY A 83 7.35 5.26 3.37
N LEU A 84 6.82 6.16 4.21
CA LEU A 84 7.30 6.34 5.58
C LEU A 84 7.12 5.05 6.40
N GLY A 85 5.99 4.37 6.26
CA GLY A 85 5.76 3.06 6.89
C GLY A 85 6.81 2.02 6.53
N TRP A 86 7.23 1.97 5.26
CA TRP A 86 8.33 1.10 4.82
C TRP A 86 9.65 1.44 5.52
N ALA A 87 9.99 2.73 5.60
CA ALA A 87 11.25 3.17 6.22
C ALA A 87 11.32 2.82 7.71
N LEU A 88 10.22 3.04 8.43
CA LEU A 88 10.10 2.73 9.86
C LEU A 88 10.15 1.22 10.13
N ALA A 89 9.54 0.41 9.26
CA ALA A 89 9.61 -1.04 9.37
C ALA A 89 11.03 -1.58 9.17
N GLU A 90 11.76 -1.00 8.21
CA GLU A 90 13.15 -1.38 7.92
C GLU A 90 14.08 -1.12 9.11
N THR A 91 14.00 0.06 9.72
CA THR A 91 14.80 0.44 10.89
C THR A 91 14.37 -0.25 12.18
N ASN A 92 13.30 -1.05 12.14
CA ASN A 92 12.74 -1.81 13.25
C ASN A 92 12.39 -0.92 14.46
N ASN A 93 11.96 0.31 14.21
CA ASN A 93 11.42 1.17 15.24
C ASN A 93 9.97 0.73 15.54
N LEU A 94 9.80 -0.15 16.53
CA LEU A 94 8.52 -0.83 16.84
C LEU A 94 7.44 0.12 17.38
N ASP A 95 7.82 1.28 17.94
CA ASP A 95 6.90 2.28 18.52
C ASP A 95 6.52 3.40 17.52
N SER A 96 7.01 3.30 16.29
CA SER A 96 7.10 4.42 15.35
C SER A 96 5.79 5.02 14.82
N CYS A 97 4.70 4.24 14.68
CA CYS A 97 3.42 4.83 14.26
C CYS A 97 2.82 5.73 15.35
N SER A 98 3.06 5.40 16.62
CA SER A 98 2.69 6.25 17.76
C SER A 98 3.59 7.48 17.87
N GLU A 99 4.87 7.37 17.49
CA GLU A 99 5.85 8.47 17.57
C GLU A 99 5.70 9.52 16.45
N CYS A 100 4.94 9.22 15.41
CA CYS A 100 4.64 10.17 14.33
C CYS A 100 3.56 11.21 14.73
N ASP A 101 3.67 11.86 15.89
CA ASP A 101 2.66 12.80 16.40
C ASP A 101 2.51 14.09 15.57
N PHE A 102 3.47 14.36 14.69
CA PHE A 102 3.44 15.48 13.74
C PHE A 102 2.52 15.25 12.52
N ILE A 103 1.87 14.08 12.40
CA ILE A 103 0.90 13.76 11.34
C ILE A 103 -0.46 13.32 11.92
N SER A 104 -1.53 13.48 11.12
CA SER A 104 -2.89 13.14 11.55
C SER A 104 -3.10 11.63 11.76
N GLU A 105 -4.18 11.26 12.45
CA GLU A 105 -4.53 9.85 12.68
C GLU A 105 -4.79 9.10 11.36
N GLU A 106 -5.42 9.75 10.37
CA GLU A 106 -5.63 9.17 9.04
C GLU A 106 -4.31 8.92 8.30
N ALA A 107 -3.32 9.79 8.50
CA ALA A 107 -1.99 9.61 7.96
C ALA A 107 -1.27 8.44 8.64
N LYS A 108 -1.36 8.33 9.97
CA LYS A 108 -0.81 7.20 10.74
C LYS A 108 -1.37 5.85 10.31
N GLN A 109 -2.65 5.78 9.92
CA GLN A 109 -3.22 4.56 9.32
C GLN A 109 -2.49 4.14 8.03
N LYS A 110 -2.10 5.11 7.18
CA LYS A 110 -1.34 4.82 5.94
C LYS A 110 0.11 4.43 6.21
N VAL A 111 0.72 5.01 7.24
CA VAL A 111 2.03 4.59 7.74
C VAL A 111 1.96 3.14 8.24
N ALA A 112 0.95 2.78 9.05
CA ALA A 112 0.75 1.42 9.53
C ALA A 112 0.54 0.42 8.38
N ASP A 113 -0.23 0.79 7.36
CA ASP A 113 -0.39 -0.01 6.13
C ASP A 113 0.96 -0.22 5.40
N GLY A 114 1.76 0.83 5.22
CA GLY A 114 3.10 0.69 4.65
C GLY A 114 4.03 -0.21 5.48
N PHE A 115 3.99 -0.07 6.81
CA PHE A 115 4.78 -0.87 7.74
C PHE A 115 4.40 -2.35 7.63
N GLY A 116 3.10 -2.67 7.64
CA GLY A 116 2.59 -4.01 7.46
C GLY A 116 2.93 -4.60 6.09
N PHE A 117 2.93 -3.77 5.04
CA PHE A 117 3.34 -4.20 3.70
C PHE A 117 4.83 -4.59 3.67
N TYR A 118 5.71 -3.79 4.26
CA TYR A 118 7.13 -4.11 4.39
C TYR A 118 7.34 -5.42 5.17
N GLU A 119 6.77 -5.55 6.36
CA GLU A 119 6.95 -6.75 7.19
C GLU A 119 6.33 -7.99 6.56
N GLY A 120 5.16 -7.85 5.92
CA GLY A 120 4.55 -8.93 5.16
C GLY A 120 5.38 -9.36 3.95
N THR A 121 6.25 -8.49 3.43
CA THR A 121 7.15 -8.80 2.31
C THR A 121 8.42 -9.49 2.81
N PHE A 122 9.10 -8.89 3.79
CA PHE A 122 10.45 -9.30 4.20
C PHE A 122 10.51 -10.09 5.51
N ARG A 123 9.46 -10.07 6.33
CA ARG A 123 9.42 -10.64 7.69
C ARG A 123 8.23 -11.57 7.93
N LYS A 124 7.83 -12.35 6.92
CA LYS A 124 6.65 -13.24 6.93
C LYS A 124 6.50 -14.11 8.19
N ARG A 125 7.60 -14.70 8.70
CA ARG A 125 7.58 -15.50 9.94
C ARG A 125 7.21 -14.66 11.17
N LYS A 126 7.76 -13.44 11.27
CA LYS A 126 7.45 -12.49 12.35
C LYS A 126 5.96 -12.15 12.33
N VAL A 127 5.41 -11.77 11.18
CA VAL A 127 3.99 -11.39 11.04
C VAL A 127 3.06 -12.50 11.54
N VAL A 128 3.29 -13.75 11.14
CA VAL A 128 2.49 -14.89 11.63
C VAL A 128 2.62 -15.05 13.15
N SER A 129 3.85 -14.93 13.68
CA SER A 129 4.09 -15.06 15.12
C SER A 129 3.48 -13.92 15.96
N LEU A 130 3.38 -12.70 15.42
CA LEU A 130 2.80 -11.56 16.12
C LEU A 130 1.31 -11.74 16.38
N VAL A 131 0.57 -12.29 15.41
CA VAL A 131 -0.85 -12.63 15.60
C VAL A 131 -1.00 -13.71 16.68
N GLN A 132 -0.14 -14.72 16.65
CA GLN A 132 -0.20 -15.84 17.59
C GLN A 132 0.08 -15.42 19.03
N ASN A 133 0.87 -14.36 19.23
CA ASN A 133 1.28 -13.89 20.55
C ASN A 133 0.58 -12.59 21.01
N ASN A 134 -0.32 -12.00 20.20
CA ASN A 134 -1.01 -10.73 20.49
C ASN A 134 -0.09 -9.54 20.83
N ILE A 135 1.10 -9.44 20.21
CA ILE A 135 2.15 -8.45 20.54
C ILE A 135 2.12 -7.25 19.58
N PHE A 136 1.01 -6.55 19.47
CA PHE A 136 0.94 -5.33 18.65
C PHE A 136 0.20 -4.22 19.39
N PRO A 137 0.57 -2.93 19.21
CA PRO A 137 -0.30 -1.85 19.63
C PRO A 137 -1.68 -2.05 19.00
N GLN A 138 -2.73 -2.10 19.82
CA GLN A 138 -4.11 -2.27 19.31
C GLN A 138 -4.51 -1.15 18.34
N LYS A 139 -3.87 0.02 18.48
CA LYS A 139 -4.07 1.17 17.61
C LYS A 139 -3.50 0.88 16.21
N PHE A 140 -4.33 1.05 15.18
CA PHE A 140 -4.03 0.77 13.76
C PHE A 140 -3.79 -0.71 13.39
N PHE A 141 -4.14 -1.66 14.25
CA PHE A 141 -4.04 -3.10 13.97
C PHE A 141 -4.62 -3.49 12.61
N GLN A 142 -5.82 -3.00 12.30
CA GLN A 142 -6.51 -3.25 11.04
C GLN A 142 -5.74 -2.74 9.81
N ASP A 143 -5.03 -1.62 9.92
CA ASP A 143 -4.35 -0.96 8.81
C ASP A 143 -3.01 -1.65 8.55
N TYR A 144 -2.30 -2.04 9.61
CA TYR A 144 -1.14 -2.93 9.49
C TYR A 144 -1.47 -4.23 8.76
N TYR A 145 -2.55 -4.95 9.14
CA TYR A 145 -2.92 -6.18 8.44
C TYR A 145 -3.48 -5.94 7.03
N ALA A 146 -4.01 -4.75 6.72
CA ALA A 146 -4.27 -4.38 5.33
C ALA A 146 -2.96 -4.28 4.52
N GLY A 147 -1.92 -3.68 5.11
CA GLY A 147 -0.56 -3.71 4.56
C GLY A 147 -0.04 -5.12 4.27
N VAL A 148 -0.18 -6.02 5.24
CA VAL A 148 0.18 -7.44 5.08
C VAL A 148 -0.65 -8.09 3.95
N GLY A 149 -1.94 -7.78 3.86
CA GLY A 149 -2.79 -8.24 2.77
C GLY A 149 -2.29 -7.80 1.38
N ARG A 150 -1.83 -6.55 1.26
CA ARG A 150 -1.16 -6.07 0.04
C ARG A 150 0.07 -6.92 -0.27
N SER A 151 0.92 -7.19 0.73
CA SER A 151 2.14 -8.01 0.54
C SER A 151 1.84 -9.42 0.02
N ILE A 152 0.73 -10.02 0.46
CA ILE A 152 0.28 -11.34 0.03
C ILE A 152 -0.07 -11.32 -1.46
N TRP A 153 -0.79 -10.30 -1.92
CA TRP A 153 -1.13 -10.16 -3.34
C TRP A 153 0.12 -10.10 -4.23
N TYR A 154 1.07 -9.23 -3.88
CA TYR A 154 2.34 -9.11 -4.62
C TYR A 154 3.18 -10.39 -4.55
N SER A 155 3.29 -11.02 -3.38
CA SER A 155 4.09 -12.25 -3.20
C SER A 155 3.57 -13.45 -3.98
N ASN A 156 2.25 -13.50 -4.23
CA ASN A 156 1.61 -14.56 -5.02
C ASN A 156 1.35 -14.12 -6.47
N LEU A 157 2.04 -13.07 -6.93
CA LEU A 157 2.01 -12.61 -8.32
C LEU A 157 0.58 -12.38 -8.86
N GLY A 158 -0.30 -11.89 -7.98
CA GLY A 158 -1.69 -11.65 -8.30
C GLY A 158 -2.57 -12.89 -8.47
N ASN A 159 -2.19 -14.06 -7.96
CA ASN A 159 -3.02 -15.26 -8.02
C ASN A 159 -4.05 -15.33 -6.86
N PRO A 160 -5.38 -15.22 -7.10
CA PRO A 160 -6.41 -15.27 -6.06
C PRO A 160 -6.39 -16.56 -5.25
N ASN A 161 -6.16 -17.70 -5.90
CA ASN A 161 -6.21 -19.00 -5.24
C ASN A 161 -5.01 -19.20 -4.31
N GLU A 162 -3.81 -18.79 -4.76
CA GLU A 162 -2.61 -18.84 -3.93
C GLU A 162 -2.70 -17.84 -2.77
N ALA A 163 -3.21 -16.63 -3.02
CA ALA A 163 -3.45 -15.64 -1.97
C ALA A 163 -4.45 -16.16 -0.91
N PHE A 164 -5.53 -16.81 -1.34
CA PHE A 164 -6.50 -17.47 -0.45
C PHE A 164 -5.85 -18.54 0.41
N GLN A 165 -5.10 -19.47 -0.20
CA GLN A 165 -4.38 -20.52 0.53
C GLN A 165 -3.39 -19.96 1.55
N PHE A 166 -2.81 -18.80 1.27
CA PHE A 166 -1.92 -18.12 2.19
C PHE A 166 -2.68 -17.48 3.36
N ILE A 167 -3.81 -16.80 3.09
CA ILE A 167 -4.69 -16.21 4.11
C ILE A 167 -5.25 -17.26 5.07
N GLU A 168 -5.57 -18.46 4.57
CA GLU A 168 -6.14 -19.54 5.41
C GLU A 168 -5.21 -19.98 6.55
N LYS A 169 -3.92 -19.63 6.49
CA LYS A 169 -2.93 -19.88 7.55
C LYS A 169 -2.99 -18.85 8.68
N PHE A 170 -3.70 -17.74 8.50
CA PHE A 170 -3.83 -16.68 9.49
C PHE A 170 -5.07 -16.92 10.39
N PRO A 171 -5.02 -16.47 11.65
CA PRO A 171 -6.20 -16.46 12.53
C PRO A 171 -7.37 -15.66 11.96
N GLU A 172 -8.61 -16.11 12.21
CA GLU A 172 -9.84 -15.48 11.68
C GLU A 172 -9.93 -13.97 11.95
N GLN A 173 -9.44 -13.52 13.11
CA GLN A 173 -9.49 -12.11 13.54
C GLN A 173 -8.76 -11.13 12.60
N VAL A 174 -7.78 -11.60 11.80
CA VAL A 174 -7.03 -10.73 10.85
C VAL A 174 -7.47 -10.91 9.40
N LYS A 175 -8.13 -12.02 9.06
CA LYS A 175 -8.54 -12.33 7.69
C LYS A 175 -9.36 -11.21 7.03
N PRO A 176 -10.32 -10.53 7.71
CA PRO A 176 -11.03 -9.40 7.12
C PRO A 176 -10.08 -8.30 6.61
N TYR A 177 -9.07 -7.95 7.41
CA TYR A 177 -8.11 -6.90 7.07
C TYR A 177 -7.12 -7.31 5.98
N LEU A 178 -6.71 -8.59 5.97
CA LEU A 178 -5.92 -9.14 4.86
C LEU A 178 -6.69 -9.01 3.52
N TRP A 179 -7.98 -9.34 3.50
CA TRP A 179 -8.83 -9.18 2.32
C TRP A 179 -9.02 -7.72 1.90
N ARG A 180 -9.09 -6.79 2.86
CA ARG A 180 -9.05 -5.34 2.58
C ARG A 180 -7.74 -4.92 1.91
N GLY A 181 -6.62 -5.45 2.38
CA GLY A 181 -5.31 -5.27 1.76
C GLY A 181 -5.24 -5.79 0.33
N ILE A 182 -5.75 -7.00 0.10
CA ILE A 182 -5.80 -7.62 -1.23
C ILE A 182 -6.69 -6.81 -2.17
N GLY A 183 -7.86 -6.34 -1.74
CA GLY A 183 -8.72 -5.48 -2.55
C GLY A 183 -8.02 -4.19 -2.98
N THR A 184 -7.26 -3.58 -2.08
CA THR A 184 -6.42 -2.41 -2.38
C THR A 184 -5.37 -2.74 -3.43
N ALA A 185 -4.60 -3.82 -3.24
CA ALA A 185 -3.51 -4.19 -4.15
C ALA A 185 -4.02 -4.68 -5.52
N PHE A 186 -5.08 -5.48 -5.55
CA PHE A 186 -5.76 -5.92 -6.78
C PHE A 186 -6.19 -4.73 -7.62
N CYS A 187 -6.92 -3.78 -7.01
CA CYS A 187 -7.38 -2.58 -7.70
C CYS A 187 -6.22 -1.66 -8.12
N TYR A 188 -5.19 -1.53 -7.30
CA TYR A 188 -4.05 -0.65 -7.60
C TYR A 188 -3.16 -1.20 -8.71
N VAL A 189 -2.94 -2.51 -8.75
CA VAL A 189 -2.19 -3.20 -9.81
C VAL A 189 -2.96 -3.14 -11.14
N GLY A 190 -4.28 -3.35 -11.13
CA GLY A 190 -5.09 -3.33 -12.36
C GLY A 190 -4.71 -4.47 -13.33
N GLY A 191 -5.05 -4.33 -14.61
CA GLY A 191 -4.76 -5.35 -15.63
C GLY A 191 -5.62 -6.60 -15.56
N PHE A 192 -6.69 -6.57 -14.75
CA PHE A 192 -7.66 -7.65 -14.64
C PHE A 192 -8.84 -7.44 -15.58
N SER A 193 -9.42 -8.54 -16.03
CA SER A 193 -10.71 -8.59 -16.72
C SER A 193 -11.88 -8.64 -15.74
N VAL A 194 -13.11 -8.48 -16.23
CA VAL A 194 -14.34 -8.62 -15.42
C VAL A 194 -14.43 -10.02 -14.79
N SER A 195 -14.11 -11.08 -15.53
CA SER A 195 -14.17 -12.44 -15.00
C SER A 195 -13.11 -12.69 -13.91
N GLU A 196 -11.95 -12.04 -13.98
CA GLU A 196 -10.94 -12.10 -12.92
C GLU A 196 -11.37 -11.31 -11.67
N LEU A 197 -12.08 -10.19 -11.85
CA LEU A 197 -12.73 -9.48 -10.74
C LEU A 197 -13.80 -10.36 -10.08
N GLU A 198 -14.68 -10.98 -10.86
CA GLU A 198 -15.70 -11.90 -10.33
C GLU A 198 -15.08 -13.12 -9.63
N GLN A 199 -13.97 -13.64 -10.17
CA GLN A 199 -13.24 -14.75 -9.56
C GLN A 199 -12.72 -14.35 -8.18
N ILE A 200 -11.98 -13.25 -8.06
CA ILE A 200 -11.41 -12.85 -6.76
C ILE A 200 -12.51 -12.48 -5.75
N VAL A 201 -13.62 -11.90 -6.21
CA VAL A 201 -14.81 -11.65 -5.38
C VAL A 201 -15.42 -12.95 -4.88
N SER A 202 -15.55 -13.96 -5.73
CA SER A 202 -15.99 -15.29 -5.30
C SER A 202 -15.02 -15.90 -4.29
N THR A 203 -13.71 -15.82 -4.54
CA THR A 203 -12.67 -16.34 -3.64
C THR A 203 -12.66 -15.64 -2.28
N SER A 204 -12.98 -14.35 -2.21
CA SER A 204 -13.07 -13.61 -0.95
C SER A 204 -14.19 -14.12 -0.02
N ASN A 205 -15.14 -14.90 -0.53
CA ASN A 205 -16.20 -15.59 0.22
C ASN A 205 -16.95 -14.66 1.21
N SER A 206 -16.80 -14.87 2.52
CA SER A 206 -17.43 -14.05 3.58
C SER A 206 -16.82 -12.66 3.71
N TYR A 207 -15.68 -12.39 3.07
CA TYR A 207 -14.89 -11.16 3.18
C TYR A 207 -15.07 -10.19 2.00
N LYS A 208 -16.13 -10.38 1.19
CA LYS A 208 -16.45 -9.53 0.04
C LYS A 208 -16.55 -8.05 0.39
N GLN A 209 -17.13 -7.73 1.55
CA GLN A 209 -17.26 -6.35 2.01
C GLN A 209 -15.88 -5.73 2.30
N GLN A 210 -15.00 -6.45 2.99
CA GLN A 210 -13.67 -5.92 3.30
C GLN A 210 -12.82 -5.80 2.04
N PHE A 211 -12.95 -6.74 1.10
CA PHE A 211 -12.35 -6.61 -0.22
C PHE A 211 -12.82 -5.32 -0.93
N SER A 212 -14.13 -5.04 -0.94
CA SER A 212 -14.67 -3.82 -1.58
C SER A 212 -14.23 -2.53 -0.88
N GLU A 213 -14.07 -2.54 0.45
CA GLU A 213 -13.46 -1.43 1.20
C GLU A 213 -12.02 -1.14 0.74
N GLY A 214 -11.25 -2.19 0.43
CA GLY A 214 -9.92 -2.06 -0.16
C GLY A 214 -9.95 -1.43 -1.55
N VAL A 215 -10.89 -1.87 -2.39
CA VAL A 215 -11.12 -1.26 -3.72
C VAL A 215 -11.48 0.22 -3.59
N ALA A 216 -12.35 0.56 -2.64
CA ALA A 216 -12.73 1.95 -2.36
C ALA A 216 -11.53 2.79 -1.92
N ALA A 217 -10.66 2.26 -1.06
CA ALA A 217 -9.42 2.93 -0.66
C ALA A 217 -8.49 3.20 -1.86
N CYS A 218 -8.35 2.25 -2.79
CA CYS A 218 -7.60 2.45 -4.02
C CYS A 218 -8.24 3.52 -4.92
N TYR A 219 -9.57 3.49 -5.10
CA TYR A 219 -10.31 4.48 -5.87
C TYR A 219 -10.08 5.90 -5.34
N ILE A 220 -10.22 6.10 -4.03
CA ILE A 220 -9.98 7.38 -3.36
C ILE A 220 -8.53 7.86 -3.59
N SER A 221 -7.56 6.95 -3.44
CA SER A 221 -6.14 7.28 -3.64
C SER A 221 -5.85 7.72 -5.08
N ARG A 222 -6.33 6.99 -6.09
CA ARG A 222 -6.14 7.33 -7.50
C ARG A 222 -6.94 8.56 -7.92
N LYS A 223 -8.11 8.79 -7.36
CA LYS A 223 -8.90 10.01 -7.57
C LYS A 223 -8.15 11.23 -7.03
N LYS A 224 -7.61 11.16 -5.82
CA LYS A 224 -6.81 12.24 -5.21
C LYS A 224 -5.56 12.57 -6.04
N SER A 225 -4.88 11.54 -6.57
CA SER A 225 -3.70 11.74 -7.41
C SER A 225 -4.00 12.11 -8.86
N LYS A 226 -5.28 12.06 -9.28
CA LYS A 226 -5.74 12.23 -10.67
C LYS A 226 -5.17 11.16 -11.63
N LEU A 227 -4.94 9.95 -11.12
CA LEU A 227 -4.37 8.81 -11.84
C LEU A 227 -5.33 7.62 -11.89
N LEU A 228 -6.62 7.88 -12.10
CA LEU A 228 -7.62 6.82 -12.31
C LEU A 228 -7.32 6.04 -13.59
N THR A 229 -7.58 4.73 -13.56
CA THR A 229 -7.50 3.85 -14.74
C THR A 229 -8.87 3.23 -14.99
N ASP A 230 -9.07 2.67 -16.19
CA ASP A 230 -10.33 2.02 -16.56
C ASP A 230 -10.67 0.86 -15.62
N GLU A 231 -9.68 0.09 -15.17
CA GLU A 231 -9.89 -1.02 -14.24
C GLU A 231 -10.33 -0.56 -12.85
N VAL A 232 -9.81 0.58 -12.40
CA VAL A 232 -10.22 1.18 -11.12
C VAL A 232 -11.65 1.70 -11.20
N LEU A 233 -12.02 2.32 -12.32
CA LEU A 233 -13.41 2.74 -12.58
C LEU A 233 -14.34 1.53 -12.67
N LEU A 234 -13.92 0.47 -13.35
CA LEU A 234 -14.68 -0.77 -13.49
C LEU A 234 -14.92 -1.44 -12.13
N ALA A 235 -13.89 -1.59 -11.30
CA ALA A 235 -14.04 -2.15 -9.96
C ALA A 235 -14.89 -1.25 -9.05
N ALA A 236 -14.71 0.07 -9.11
CA ALA A 236 -15.55 1.01 -8.37
C ALA A 236 -17.04 0.89 -8.75
N ALA A 237 -17.34 0.80 -10.05
CA ALA A 237 -18.69 0.60 -10.54
C ALA A 237 -19.28 -0.75 -10.10
N TYR A 238 -18.49 -1.84 -10.18
CA TYR A 238 -18.90 -3.17 -9.75
C TYR A 238 -19.40 -3.19 -8.29
N PHE A 239 -18.71 -2.48 -7.39
CA PHE A 239 -19.09 -2.39 -5.98
C PHE A 239 -20.01 -1.21 -5.65
N SER A 240 -20.45 -0.44 -6.64
CA SER A 240 -21.24 0.79 -6.44
C SER A 240 -20.56 1.79 -5.49
N ILE A 241 -19.23 1.90 -5.57
CA ILE A 241 -18.44 2.87 -4.81
C ILE A 241 -18.78 4.26 -5.33
N LYS A 242 -19.27 5.12 -4.42
CA LYS A 242 -19.67 6.50 -4.73
C LYS A 242 -18.57 7.48 -4.38
N ASP A 243 -18.71 8.65 -5.00
CA ASP A 243 -17.91 9.85 -4.76
C ASP A 243 -18.11 10.47 -3.38
#